data_AF-A0A4Y2LH36-F1
#
_entry.id   AF-A0A4Y2LH36-F1
#
_cell.length_a   1.000
_cell.length_b   1.000
_cell.length_c   1.000
_cell.angle_alpha   90.00
_cell.angle_beta   90.00
_cell.angle_gamma   90.00
#
_symmetry.space_group_name_H-M   'P 1'
#
loop_
_entity.id
_entity.type
_entity.pdbx_description
1 polymer ?
#
loop_
_entity_poly.entity_id
_entity_poly.type
_entity_poly.pdbx_seq_one_letter_code
_entity_poly.pdbx_strand_id
1 'polypeptide(L)'
;MIKSEFPECPLQRVGINLLKLKGKWYAIVTDYYSRFFEVALLENQKAQTVINHMKSIFSRHGIPETVRSDCGSQFSTTVETTREYELFSKKYGFSIVTSSPKYSQSNGFIESMVKNFKKHFEKSVDEDPYLMMLVLRTTPLENGYSPAELLMGRKLRTNLPMAEKSLMPKIPEADDIRKKELKYGVNQKNYYDKHHRV
;
A
#
# COMPACT_ATOMS: atom_id res chain seq x y z
N MET A 1 7.24 -22.80 1.52
CA MET A 1 6.78 -21.46 1.07
C MET A 1 6.21 -20.75 2.29
N ILE A 2 7.00 -19.94 3.00
CA ILE A 2 6.49 -19.19 4.16
C ILE A 2 5.84 -17.93 3.60
N LYS A 3 4.51 -17.91 3.53
CA LYS A 3 3.74 -16.70 3.22
C LYS A 3 4.07 -15.66 4.28
N SER A 4 4.33 -14.41 3.89
CA SER A 4 4.36 -13.32 4.87
C SER A 4 2.98 -13.28 5.52
N GLU A 5 2.92 -13.44 6.83
CA GLU A 5 1.65 -13.41 7.57
C GLU A 5 0.93 -12.09 7.33
N PHE A 6 -0.40 -12.18 7.28
CA PHE A 6 -1.27 -11.02 7.21
C PHE A 6 -1.03 -10.15 8.45
N PRO A 7 -0.86 -8.82 8.32
CA PRO A 7 -0.61 -7.97 9.48
C PRO A 7 -1.75 -8.05 10.52
N GLU A 8 -1.43 -7.77 11.78
CA GLU A 8 -2.40 -7.85 12.87
C GLU A 8 -3.30 -6.61 12.94
N CYS A 9 -2.75 -5.45 12.55
CA CYS A 9 -3.45 -4.18 12.57
C CYS A 9 -3.08 -3.29 11.37
N PRO A 10 -3.91 -2.27 11.06
CA PRO A 10 -3.58 -1.27 10.06
C PRO A 10 -2.24 -0.59 10.34
N LEU A 11 -1.51 -0.23 9.28
CA LEU A 11 -0.23 0.49 9.33
C LEU A 11 0.92 -0.28 9.98
N GLN A 12 0.73 -1.48 10.52
CA GLN A 12 1.83 -2.28 11.06
C GLN A 12 2.97 -2.47 10.05
N ARG A 13 2.61 -2.77 8.80
CA ARG A 13 3.55 -2.93 7.70
C ARG A 13 3.07 -2.12 6.50
N VAL A 14 3.95 -1.26 6.00
CA VAL A 14 3.73 -0.52 4.77
C VAL A 14 4.78 -0.88 3.72
N GLY A 15 4.37 -0.83 2.46
CA GLY A 15 5.24 -0.95 1.31
C GLY A 15 5.42 0.40 0.64
N ILE A 16 6.64 0.74 0.24
CA ILE A 16 6.92 1.91 -0.58
C ILE A 16 7.50 1.49 -1.93
N ASN A 17 7.01 2.12 -3.00
CA ASN A 17 7.58 1.97 -4.33
C ASN A 17 7.58 3.29 -5.09
N LEU A 18 8.60 3.48 -5.92
CA LEU A 18 8.73 4.63 -6.81
C LEU A 18 8.41 4.20 -8.24
N LEU A 19 7.62 5.01 -8.94
CA LEU A 19 7.27 4.74 -10.34
C LEU A 19 7.24 6.01 -11.17
N LYS A 20 7.50 5.85 -12.46
CA LYS A 20 7.34 6.91 -13.46
C LYS A 20 6.07 6.69 -14.26
N LEU A 21 5.23 7.71 -14.38
CA LEU A 21 4.02 7.72 -15.20
C LEU A 21 3.91 9.05 -15.94
N LYS A 22 3.66 8.99 -17.26
CA LYS A 22 3.45 10.18 -18.11
C LYS A 22 4.53 11.26 -17.90
N GLY A 23 5.79 10.83 -17.78
CA GLY A 23 6.93 11.72 -17.59
C GLY A 23 7.20 12.17 -16.14
N LYS A 24 6.26 11.96 -15.21
CA LYS A 24 6.37 12.37 -13.81
C LYS A 24 6.70 11.20 -12.89
N TRP A 25 7.36 11.48 -11.76
CA TRP A 25 7.71 10.48 -10.75
C TRP A 25 6.73 10.52 -9.59
N TYR A 26 6.39 9.35 -9.06
CA TYR A 26 5.47 9.19 -7.95
C TYR A 26 6.05 8.24 -6.92
N ALA A 27 5.83 8.55 -5.64
CA ALA A 27 5.98 7.62 -4.54
C ALA A 27 4.61 7.08 -4.14
N ILE A 28 4.48 5.76 -4.05
CA ILE A 28 3.30 5.09 -3.53
C ILE A 28 3.66 4.42 -2.22
N VAL A 29 2.93 4.76 -1.17
CA VAL A 29 3.00 4.07 0.13
C VAL A 29 1.69 3.30 0.31
N THR A 30 1.78 1.99 0.48
CA THR A 30 0.62 1.10 0.61
C THR A 30 0.67 0.35 1.93
N ASP A 31 -0.43 0.35 2.66
CA ASP A 31 -0.61 -0.47 3.85
C ASP A 31 -0.93 -1.93 3.48
N TYR A 32 -0.22 -2.89 4.06
CA TYR A 32 -0.42 -4.31 3.78
C TYR A 32 -1.75 -4.85 4.35
N TYR A 33 -2.25 -4.26 5.44
CA TYR A 33 -3.48 -4.71 6.08
C TYR A 33 -4.72 -4.29 5.29
N SER A 34 -4.88 -2.97 5.11
CA SER A 34 -6.04 -2.38 4.47
C SER A 34 -5.95 -2.33 2.95
N ARG A 35 -4.75 -2.47 2.37
CA ARG A 35 -4.45 -2.18 0.96
C ARG A 35 -4.69 -0.70 0.61
N PHE A 36 -4.84 0.16 1.61
CA PHE A 36 -4.98 1.60 1.42
C PHE A 36 -3.64 2.17 0.94
N PHE A 37 -3.69 3.05 -0.04
CA PHE A 37 -2.50 3.66 -0.62
C PHE A 37 -2.55 5.18 -0.64
N GLU A 38 -1.39 5.77 -0.43
CA GLU A 38 -1.08 7.19 -0.56
C GLU A 38 -0.14 7.37 -1.74
N VAL A 39 -0.40 8.41 -2.54
CA VAL A 39 0.39 8.74 -3.71
C VAL A 39 0.93 10.15 -3.55
N ALA A 40 2.24 10.31 -3.68
CA ALA A 40 2.92 11.59 -3.70
C ALA A 40 3.57 11.81 -5.05
N LEU A 41 3.29 12.95 -5.69
CA LEU A 41 4.04 13.41 -6.85
C LEU A 41 5.42 13.90 -6.39
N LEU A 42 6.47 13.41 -7.02
CA LEU A 42 7.85 13.75 -6.70
C LEU A 42 8.40 14.76 -7.70
N GLU A 43 8.96 15.86 -7.18
CA GLU A 43 9.72 16.83 -7.97
C GLU A 43 11.05 16.24 -8.45
N ASN A 44 11.65 15.38 -7.63
CA ASN A 44 12.90 14.69 -7.90
C ASN A 44 12.96 13.37 -7.10
N GLN A 45 13.89 12.50 -7.48
CA GLN A 45 14.07 11.18 -6.86
C GLN A 45 15.05 11.21 -5.67
N LYS A 46 15.37 12.38 -5.11
CA LYS A 46 16.29 12.46 -3.96
C LYS A 46 15.62 11.85 -2.72
N ALA A 47 16.42 11.17 -1.90
CA ALA A 47 15.94 10.54 -0.68
C ALA A 47 15.23 11.52 0.26
N GLN A 48 15.80 12.70 0.49
CA GLN A 48 15.17 13.75 1.29
C GLN A 48 13.74 14.12 0.83
N THR A 49 13.49 14.19 -0.48
CA THR A 49 12.16 14.49 -1.04
C THR A 49 11.17 13.37 -0.70
N VAL A 50 11.56 12.12 -0.92
CA VAL A 50 10.73 10.94 -0.60
C VAL A 50 10.48 10.84 0.91
N ILE A 51 11.53 11.02 1.73
CA ILE A 51 11.44 11.05 3.19
C ILE A 51 10.45 12.11 3.66
N ASN A 52 10.46 13.32 3.08
CA ASN A 52 9.52 14.37 3.47
C ASN A 52 8.06 13.99 3.16
N HIS A 53 7.80 13.35 2.01
CA HIS A 53 6.47 12.80 1.74
C HIS A 53 6.09 11.66 2.69
N MET A 54 7.03 10.78 3.03
CA MET A 54 6.80 9.72 4.03
C MET A 54 6.46 10.32 5.39
N LYS A 55 7.18 11.34 5.85
CA LYS A 55 6.87 12.06 7.11
C LYS A 55 5.45 12.61 7.08
N SER A 56 5.04 13.23 5.98
CA SER A 56 3.67 13.76 5.80
C SER A 56 2.60 12.65 5.76
N ILE A 57 2.92 11.47 5.24
CA ILE A 57 2.02 10.31 5.28
C ILE A 57 1.93 9.76 6.71
N PHE A 58 3.06 9.58 7.38
CA PHE A 58 3.12 9.04 8.74
C PHE A 58 2.51 9.99 9.76
N SER A 59 2.56 11.31 9.54
CA SER A 59 1.84 12.26 10.39
C SER A 59 0.32 12.17 10.27
N ARG A 60 -0.20 11.63 9.15
CA ARG A 60 -1.65 11.46 8.91
C ARG A 60 -2.18 10.14 9.44
N HIS A 61 -1.41 9.06 9.28
CA HIS A 61 -1.88 7.70 9.54
C HIS A 61 -1.18 6.99 10.70
N GLY A 62 -0.11 7.58 11.22
CA GLY A 62 0.77 6.95 12.22
C GLY A 62 2.04 6.39 11.60
N ILE A 63 3.00 6.09 12.47
CA ILE A 63 4.30 5.52 12.10
C ILE A 63 4.15 3.99 12.06
N PRO A 64 4.56 3.33 10.96
CA PRO A 64 4.49 1.87 10.86
C PRO A 64 5.59 1.19 11.68
N GLU A 65 5.45 -0.10 12.00
CA GLU A 65 6.53 -0.89 12.60
C GLU A 65 7.60 -1.26 11.56
N THR A 66 7.15 -1.57 10.34
CA THR A 66 8.01 -1.99 9.23
C THR A 66 7.66 -1.26 7.95
N VAL A 67 8.67 -0.63 7.34
CA VAL A 67 8.62 -0.12 5.97
C VAL A 67 9.35 -1.11 5.07
N ARG A 68 8.62 -1.71 4.14
CA ARG A 68 9.20 -2.52 3.06
C ARG A 68 9.43 -1.67 1.84
N SER A 69 10.61 -1.78 1.25
CA SER A 69 10.94 -1.07 0.02
C SER A 69 11.53 -2.05 -0.99
N ASP A 70 11.00 -2.00 -2.22
CA ASP A 70 11.56 -2.72 -3.36
C ASP A 70 12.73 -1.91 -3.92
N CYS A 71 13.88 -2.09 -3.29
CA CYS A 71 15.09 -1.36 -3.61
C CYS A 71 15.78 -1.93 -4.85
N GLY A 72 15.22 -1.67 -6.02
CA GLY A 72 16.00 -1.56 -7.25
C GLY A 72 16.33 -0.09 -7.50
N SER A 73 17.52 0.37 -7.11
CA SER A 73 18.17 1.64 -7.54
C SER A 73 17.89 2.99 -6.84
N GLN A 74 16.90 3.21 -5.97
CA GLN A 74 16.67 4.59 -5.44
C GLN A 74 16.87 4.80 -3.92
N PHE A 75 16.77 3.75 -3.11
CA PHE A 75 17.01 3.81 -1.66
C PHE A 75 18.43 3.39 -1.26
N SER A 76 19.19 2.79 -2.18
CA SER A 76 20.50 2.17 -1.91
C SER A 76 21.54 2.44 -3.01
N THR A 77 21.36 3.50 -3.81
CA THR A 77 22.30 3.81 -4.90
C THR A 77 23.58 4.48 -4.42
N THR A 78 23.52 5.20 -3.30
CA THR A 78 24.69 5.84 -2.70
C THR A 78 24.70 5.62 -1.19
N VAL A 79 25.90 5.62 -0.60
CA VAL A 79 26.09 5.53 0.85
C VAL A 79 25.33 6.63 1.59
N GLU A 80 25.25 7.82 1.01
CA GLU A 80 24.52 8.97 1.56
C GLU A 80 23.02 8.73 1.63
N THR A 81 22.44 8.20 0.55
CA THR A 81 21.00 7.86 0.47
C THR A 81 20.62 6.84 1.53
N THR A 82 21.42 5.77 1.66
CA THR A 82 21.19 4.74 2.69
C THR A 82 21.24 5.35 4.09
N ARG A 83 22.23 6.21 4.36
CA ARG A 83 22.39 6.89 5.66
C ARG A 83 21.21 7.80 6.00
N GLU A 84 20.68 8.56 5.04
CA GLU A 84 19.49 9.41 5.24
C GLU A 84 18.28 8.58 5.69
N TYR A 85 18.03 7.46 5.02
CA TYR A 85 16.93 6.56 5.37
C TYR A 85 17.13 5.85 6.72
N GLU A 86 18.35 5.43 7.04
CA GLU A 86 18.67 4.84 8.35
C GLU A 86 18.49 5.85 9.49
N LEU A 87 18.91 7.09 9.32
CA LEU A 87 18.71 8.14 10.32
C LEU A 87 17.23 8.45 10.50
N PHE A 88 16.48 8.50 9.40
CA PHE A 88 15.04 8.68 9.43
C PHE A 88 14.34 7.53 10.16
N SER A 89 14.68 6.28 9.84
CA SER A 89 14.05 5.10 10.45
C SER A 89 14.36 5.01 11.95
N LYS A 90 15.61 5.28 12.35
CA LYS A 90 16.00 5.35 13.77
C LYS A 90 15.26 6.46 14.52
N LYS A 91 15.09 7.64 13.90
CA LYS A 91 14.40 8.77 14.52
C LYS A 91 12.90 8.50 14.72
N TYR A 92 12.25 7.86 13.75
CA TYR A 92 10.82 7.58 13.80
C TYR A 92 10.49 6.25 14.49
N GLY A 93 11.48 5.38 14.69
CA GLY A 93 11.32 4.13 15.43
C GLY A 93 10.75 2.97 14.59
N PHE A 94 11.00 2.95 13.28
CA PHE A 94 10.55 1.87 12.39
C PHE A 94 11.72 1.10 11.79
N SER A 95 11.47 -0.14 11.39
CA SER A 95 12.44 -0.97 10.67
C SER A 95 12.29 -0.84 9.16
N ILE A 96 13.42 -0.75 8.45
CA ILE A 96 13.43 -0.81 6.98
C ILE A 96 13.80 -2.23 6.58
N VAL A 97 12.94 -2.86 5.78
CA VAL A 97 13.22 -4.16 5.17
C VAL A 97 13.34 -3.95 3.67
N THR A 98 14.57 -4.05 3.18
CA THR A 98 14.85 -4.03 1.74
C THR A 98 14.75 -5.45 1.20
N SER A 99 14.01 -5.65 0.12
CA SER A 99 13.91 -6.97 -0.49
C SER A 99 15.23 -7.35 -1.19
N SER A 100 15.84 -8.46 -0.74
CA SER A 100 16.88 -9.17 -1.50
C SER A 100 16.21 -9.97 -2.63
N PRO A 101 16.88 -10.23 -3.78
CA PRO A 101 16.33 -11.04 -4.88
C PRO A 101 15.74 -12.40 -4.46
N LYS A 102 16.10 -12.91 -3.28
CA LYS A 102 15.59 -14.16 -2.69
C LYS A 102 14.18 -14.07 -2.08
N TYR A 103 13.57 -12.88 -1.92
CA TYR A 103 12.26 -12.69 -1.28
C TYR A 103 11.19 -12.12 -2.23
N SER A 104 11.05 -12.73 -3.42
CA SER A 104 10.12 -12.30 -4.49
C SER A 104 8.64 -12.22 -4.08
N GLN A 105 8.21 -12.98 -3.06
CA GLN A 105 6.78 -13.09 -2.72
C GLN A 105 6.21 -11.84 -2.04
N SER A 106 6.98 -11.18 -1.18
CA SER A 106 6.51 -9.99 -0.48
C SER A 106 6.49 -8.73 -1.35
N ASN A 107 7.30 -8.74 -2.41
CA ASN A 107 7.36 -7.69 -3.43
C ASN A 107 6.13 -7.78 -4.33
N GLY A 108 5.64 -9.01 -4.59
CA GLY A 108 4.44 -9.25 -5.40
C GLY A 108 3.19 -8.47 -4.92
N PHE A 109 3.08 -8.18 -3.62
CA PHE A 109 2.00 -7.31 -3.12
C PHE A 109 2.14 -5.87 -3.63
N ILE A 110 3.32 -5.26 -3.43
CA ILE A 110 3.59 -3.88 -3.85
C ILE A 110 3.53 -3.78 -5.37
N GLU A 111 4.12 -4.74 -6.09
CA GLU A 111 4.07 -4.82 -7.55
C GLU A 111 2.64 -4.91 -8.08
N SER A 112 1.80 -5.76 -7.47
CA SER A 112 0.38 -5.89 -7.83
C SER A 112 -0.38 -4.58 -7.60
N MET A 113 -0.14 -3.92 -6.47
CA MET A 113 -0.77 -2.63 -6.15
C MET A 113 -0.32 -1.53 -7.11
N VAL A 114 0.97 -1.46 -7.42
CA VAL A 114 1.52 -0.52 -8.41
C VAL A 114 0.92 -0.80 -9.79
N LYS A 115 0.84 -2.06 -10.22
CA LYS A 115 0.22 -2.44 -11.49
C LYS A 115 -1.25 -2.04 -11.55
N ASN A 116 -2.00 -2.27 -10.47
CA ASN A 116 -3.40 -1.86 -10.37
C ASN A 116 -3.54 -0.34 -10.46
N PHE A 117 -2.72 0.41 -9.72
CA PHE A 117 -2.71 1.86 -9.76
C PHE A 117 -2.41 2.38 -11.17
N LYS A 118 -1.35 1.88 -11.83
CA LYS A 118 -0.98 2.28 -13.20
C LYS A 118 -2.14 2.10 -14.17
N LYS A 119 -2.80 0.92 -14.12
CA LYS A 119 -3.94 0.60 -14.98
C LYS A 119 -5.09 1.60 -14.85
N HIS A 120 -5.40 2.03 -13.63
CA HIS A 120 -6.49 3.00 -13.38
C HIS A 120 -6.05 4.44 -13.65
N PHE A 121 -4.79 4.77 -13.35
CA PHE A 121 -4.22 6.08 -13.64
C PHE A 121 -4.19 6.36 -15.15
N GLU A 122 -3.78 5.38 -15.98
CA GLU A 122 -3.76 5.53 -17.43
C GLU A 122 -5.14 5.81 -18.02
N LYS A 123 -6.20 5.30 -17.40
CA LYS A 123 -7.59 5.51 -17.82
C LYS A 123 -8.19 6.84 -17.34
N SER A 124 -7.64 7.41 -16.28
CA SER A 124 -8.16 8.63 -15.63
C SER A 124 -7.26 9.85 -15.81
N VAL A 125 -6.17 9.71 -16.60
CA VAL A 125 -5.18 10.77 -16.80
C VAL A 125 -5.77 12.00 -17.48
N ASP A 126 -6.72 11.79 -18.38
CA ASP A 126 -7.43 12.86 -19.10
C ASP A 126 -8.66 13.36 -18.31
N GLU A 127 -8.92 12.77 -17.14
CA GLU A 127 -9.99 13.13 -16.22
C GLU A 127 -9.40 13.64 -14.88
N ASP A 128 -9.99 13.24 -13.74
CA ASP A 128 -9.55 13.60 -12.40
C ASP A 128 -8.89 12.39 -11.67
N PRO A 129 -7.55 12.36 -11.54
CA PRO A 129 -6.86 11.27 -10.85
C PRO A 129 -7.19 11.20 -9.35
N TYR A 130 -7.63 12.29 -8.71
CA TYR A 130 -8.01 12.29 -7.31
C TYR A 130 -9.35 11.58 -7.08
N LEU A 131 -10.30 11.76 -8.00
CA LEU A 131 -11.56 11.02 -7.97
C LEU A 131 -11.33 9.52 -8.19
N MET A 132 -10.44 9.15 -9.10
CA MET A 132 -10.00 7.76 -9.29
C MET A 132 -9.40 7.17 -8.00
N MET A 133 -8.53 7.92 -7.30
CA MET A 133 -7.99 7.48 -6.01
C MET A 133 -9.08 7.28 -4.96
N LEU A 134 -10.06 8.18 -4.89
CA LEU A 134 -11.20 8.03 -3.98
C LEU A 134 -11.97 6.72 -4.28
N VAL A 135 -12.27 6.46 -5.55
CA VAL A 135 -12.96 5.23 -5.98
C VAL A 135 -12.19 3.99 -5.54
N LEU A 136 -10.88 3.93 -5.77
CA LEU A 136 -10.07 2.78 -5.37
C LEU A 136 -10.02 2.59 -3.85
N ARG A 137 -10.07 3.68 -3.07
CA ARG A 137 -10.11 3.62 -1.60
C ARG A 137 -11.46 3.17 -1.04
N THR A 138 -12.55 3.37 -1.77
CA THR A 138 -13.91 3.01 -1.35
C THR A 138 -14.46 1.75 -1.99
N THR A 139 -13.78 1.20 -2.99
CA THR A 139 -14.21 -0.03 -3.66
C THR A 139 -13.94 -1.24 -2.75
N PRO A 140 -14.95 -2.08 -2.46
CA PRO A 140 -14.74 -3.29 -1.68
C PRO A 140 -13.72 -4.22 -2.31
N LEU A 141 -12.87 -4.79 -1.46
CA LEU A 141 -11.93 -5.84 -1.82
C LEU A 141 -12.66 -7.20 -1.84
N GLU A 142 -11.93 -8.25 -2.18
CA GLU A 142 -12.41 -9.64 -2.18
C GLU A 142 -12.88 -10.12 -0.79
N ASN A 143 -12.40 -9.49 0.28
CA ASN A 143 -12.85 -9.73 1.65
C ASN A 143 -14.15 -8.99 2.01
N GLY A 144 -14.74 -8.23 1.07
CA GLY A 144 -15.98 -7.47 1.25
C GLY A 144 -15.83 -6.11 1.94
N TYR A 145 -14.63 -5.73 2.38
CA TYR A 145 -14.35 -4.43 2.98
C TYR A 145 -13.54 -3.55 2.01
N SER A 146 -13.82 -2.25 1.98
CA SER A 146 -12.99 -1.29 1.24
C SER A 146 -11.71 -0.94 2.02
N PRO A 147 -10.64 -0.48 1.33
CA PRO A 147 -9.44 -0.02 2.00
C PRO A 147 -9.69 1.07 3.06
N ALA A 148 -10.61 2.00 2.78
CA ALA A 148 -10.96 3.04 3.74
C ALA A 148 -11.69 2.49 4.97
N GLU A 149 -12.55 1.48 4.83
CA GLU A 149 -13.19 0.82 5.97
C GLU A 149 -12.18 0.10 6.84
N LEU A 150 -11.22 -0.60 6.24
CA LEU A 150 -10.17 -1.32 6.96
C LEU A 150 -9.20 -0.38 7.69
N LEU A 151 -8.87 0.76 7.09
CA LEU A 151 -7.93 1.71 7.69
C LEU A 151 -8.60 2.69 8.67
N MET A 152 -9.76 3.24 8.30
CA MET A 152 -10.40 4.35 9.01
C MET A 152 -11.65 3.93 9.80
N GLY A 153 -12.05 2.66 9.73
CA GLY A 153 -13.25 2.15 10.42
C GLY A 153 -14.55 2.79 9.95
N ARG A 154 -14.60 3.35 8.73
CA ARG A 154 -15.79 3.99 8.17
C ARG A 154 -15.76 4.02 6.65
N LYS A 155 -16.93 4.15 6.04
CA LYS A 155 -17.06 4.45 4.62
C LYS A 155 -16.78 5.93 4.36
N LEU A 156 -16.10 6.22 3.26
CA LEU A 156 -15.95 7.60 2.78
C LEU A 156 -17.15 7.96 1.90
N ARG A 157 -17.59 9.21 2.00
CA ARG A 157 -18.62 9.76 1.12
C ARG A 157 -18.03 9.90 -0.28
N THR A 158 -18.80 9.47 -1.28
CA THR A 158 -18.45 9.61 -2.71
C THR A 158 -19.46 10.51 -3.41
N ASN A 159 -19.30 10.70 -4.72
CA ASN A 159 -20.27 11.39 -5.57
C ASN A 159 -21.50 10.51 -5.91
N LEU A 160 -21.52 9.25 -5.48
CA LEU A 160 -22.69 8.38 -5.62
C LEU A 160 -23.65 8.57 -4.44
N PRO A 161 -24.97 8.40 -4.64
CA PRO A 161 -25.94 8.41 -3.56
C PRO A 161 -25.61 7.35 -2.49
N MET A 162 -25.51 7.78 -1.23
CA MET A 162 -25.21 6.92 -0.09
C MET A 162 -26.18 7.22 1.06
N ALA A 163 -26.65 6.19 1.74
CA ALA A 163 -27.46 6.36 2.94
C ALA A 163 -26.61 6.92 4.08
N GLU A 164 -27.10 7.92 4.81
CA GLU A 164 -26.38 8.54 5.93
C GLU A 164 -25.95 7.52 7.00
N LYS A 165 -26.83 6.57 7.31
CA LYS A 165 -26.56 5.45 8.23
C LYS A 165 -25.35 4.59 7.82
N SER A 166 -24.99 4.58 6.54
CA SER A 166 -23.83 3.82 6.02
C SER A 166 -22.50 4.55 6.22
N LEU A 167 -22.52 5.87 6.43
CA LEU A 167 -21.34 6.70 6.67
C LEU A 167 -20.95 6.73 8.15
N MET A 168 -21.84 6.29 9.04
CA MET A 168 -21.54 6.16 10.46
C MET A 168 -20.38 5.18 10.67
N PRO A 169 -19.38 5.52 11.50
CA PRO A 169 -18.24 4.63 11.76
C PRO A 169 -18.68 3.26 12.26
N LYS A 170 -18.05 2.23 11.70
CA LYS A 170 -18.22 0.83 12.07
C LYS A 170 -16.86 0.17 11.98
N ILE A 171 -16.27 -0.09 13.14
CA ILE A 171 -14.98 -0.77 13.23
C ILE A 171 -15.21 -2.24 12.85
N PRO A 172 -14.60 -2.76 11.79
CA PRO A 172 -14.71 -4.17 11.45
C PRO A 172 -14.11 -5.05 12.54
N GLU A 173 -14.72 -6.21 12.81
CA GLU A 173 -14.16 -7.17 13.75
C GLU A 173 -12.89 -7.81 13.19
N ALA A 174 -11.80 -7.73 13.96
CA ALA A 174 -10.50 -8.24 13.54
C ALA A 174 -10.52 -9.76 13.21
N ASP A 175 -11.30 -10.54 13.97
CA ASP A 175 -11.46 -11.98 13.72
C ASP A 175 -12.18 -12.30 12.41
N ASP A 176 -13.19 -11.49 12.04
CA ASP A 176 -13.88 -11.64 10.76
C ASP A 176 -12.95 -11.32 9.59
N ILE A 177 -12.18 -10.22 9.69
CA ILE A 177 -11.18 -9.86 8.68
C ILE A 177 -10.18 -11.00 8.52
N ARG A 178 -9.60 -11.49 9.61
CA ARG A 178 -8.61 -12.58 9.57
C ARG A 178 -9.17 -13.82 8.90
N LYS A 179 -10.38 -14.25 9.26
CA LYS A 179 -11.04 -15.42 8.64
C LYS A 179 -11.21 -15.23 7.14
N LYS A 180 -11.65 -14.05 6.70
CA LYS A 180 -11.85 -13.74 5.27
C LYS A 180 -10.53 -13.67 4.50
N GLU A 181 -9.49 -13.07 5.08
CA GLU A 181 -8.14 -12.99 4.48
C GLU A 181 -7.48 -14.36 4.36
N LEU A 182 -7.62 -15.22 5.38
CA LEU A 182 -7.16 -16.60 5.33
C LEU A 182 -7.88 -17.37 4.20
N LYS A 183 -9.20 -17.27 4.12
CA LYS A 183 -9.99 -17.90 3.05
C LYS A 183 -9.56 -17.40 1.67
N TYR A 184 -9.35 -16.10 1.52
CA TYR A 184 -8.85 -15.49 0.29
C TYR A 184 -7.46 -16.02 -0.09
N GLY A 185 -6.54 -16.10 0.87
CA GLY A 185 -5.19 -16.62 0.66
C GLY A 185 -5.16 -18.12 0.29
N VAL A 186 -6.09 -18.92 0.82
CA VAL A 186 -6.26 -20.34 0.43
C VAL A 186 -6.78 -20.44 -1.00
N ASN A 187 -7.80 -19.65 -1.34
CA ASN A 187 -8.36 -19.64 -2.69
C ASN A 187 -7.31 -19.24 -3.74
N GLN A 188 -6.53 -18.18 -3.50
CA GLN A 188 -5.43 -17.79 -4.39
C GLN A 188 -4.43 -18.94 -4.61
N LYS A 189 -4.06 -19.65 -3.54
CA LYS A 189 -3.13 -20.78 -3.64
C LYS A 189 -3.73 -21.89 -4.53
N ASN A 190 -5.00 -22.23 -4.30
CA ASN A 190 -5.70 -23.25 -5.10
C ASN A 190 -5.80 -22.86 -6.58
N TYR A 191 -6.03 -21.58 -6.89
CA TYR A 191 -6.02 -21.09 -8.29
C TYR A 191 -4.64 -21.18 -8.91
N TYR A 192 -3.59 -20.76 -8.20
CA TYR A 192 -2.21 -20.85 -8.66
C TYR A 192 -1.83 -22.30 -8.96
N ASP A 193 -2.08 -23.21 -8.01
CA ASP A 193 -1.76 -24.64 -8.10
C ASP A 193 -2.53 -25.33 -9.26
N LYS A 194 -3.75 -24.90 -9.56
CA LYS A 194 -4.52 -25.39 -10.73
C LYS A 194 -3.94 -24.92 -12.07
N HIS A 195 -3.43 -23.70 -12.13
CA HIS A 195 -2.89 -23.11 -13.37
C HIS A 195 -1.41 -23.41 -13.62
N HIS A 196 -0.66 -23.88 -12.62
CA HIS A 196 0.78 -24.20 -12.71
C HIS A 196 1.09 -25.69 -12.54
N ARG A 197 0.08 -26.57 -12.66
CA ARG A 197 0.30 -28.01 -12.86
C ARG A 197 0.84 -28.25 -14.26
N VAL A 198 2.16 -28.43 -14.36
CA VAL A 198 2.84 -29.24 -15.39
C VAL A 198 3.01 -30.64 -14.83
#